data_AF-A0A1V1SQS2-F1
#
_entry.id   AF-A0A1V1SQS2-F1
#
_cell.length_a   1.000
_cell.length_b   1.000
_cell.length_c   1.000
_cell.angle_alpha   90.00
_cell.angle_beta   90.00
_cell.angle_gamma   90.00
#
_symmetry.space_group_name_H-M   'P 1'
#
loop_
_entity.id
_entity.type
_entity.pdbx_description
1 polymer ?
#
loop_
_entity_poly.entity_id
_entity_poly.type
_entity_poly.pdbx_seq_one_letter_code
_entity_poly.pdbx_strand_id
1 'polypeptide(L)'
;MDCTFEAEKRFGPAVVECRRAFDFTLFFEELFFKLLPSTLFLVTAVVRVSVLAKSSPKARFGLLYYAKIAVAGVFASLELVFLIFTSVGQSHTSLSVATSALCFVASLALLVLSHVEHVRSARSSDVLGFYLVITPLLRSAMVRTYWYLNGFHTIASLGLASLLVQLGILALESWSKRRWLLDAARNGSPEECASFLSRSLFAWINSLFFRGYRRQLTDSDLRIIDNGLSTSEMESKFNRLLATKKFGRYDLIQLTFKSLGLYTLAPVLPRLALSTFTFAQPFLASSLIDFLDGGRSASQNDGYGLIGASFLVYTGIAVATGWYYYATAKMITKVRGGLIAALHHKMLKIKQEKGIESKILTLMIGDIQRITVALGFAQEIWIAPIETAIGIWLLWRQVGPSSLAVLAIVLICTVASVFIGKRSATQQRVWLAATERRIQATKNMLSSLKAIKMTGADRRAAATITKLRSLEFESSKAFRRLLVGGLFTCE
;
A
#
# COMPACT_ATOMS: atom_id res chain seq x y z
N MET A 1 -13.86 -44.31 2.51
CA MET A 1 -14.49 -44.05 3.81
C MET A 1 -15.34 -42.82 3.64
N ASP A 2 -16.64 -42.95 3.83
CA ASP A 2 -17.56 -41.81 3.77
C ASP A 2 -17.25 -40.87 4.92
N CYS A 3 -17.17 -39.58 4.61
CA CYS A 3 -16.92 -38.55 5.62
C CYS A 3 -18.13 -38.42 6.53
N THR A 4 -17.97 -38.77 7.81
CA THR A 4 -18.97 -38.42 8.82
C THR A 4 -18.93 -36.90 9.02
N PHE A 5 -20.11 -36.28 9.07
CA PHE A 5 -20.26 -34.84 9.29
C PHE A 5 -19.65 -34.35 10.63
N GLU A 6 -19.31 -35.28 11.53
CA GLU A 6 -18.67 -34.98 12.81
C GLU A 6 -17.22 -34.51 12.67
N ALA A 7 -16.50 -34.96 11.63
CA ALA A 7 -15.14 -34.49 11.33
C ALA A 7 -15.11 -33.00 10.95
N GLU A 8 -16.18 -32.48 10.34
CA GLU A 8 -16.34 -31.08 9.92
C GLU A 8 -16.58 -30.11 11.08
N LYS A 9 -16.95 -30.64 12.26
CA LYS A 9 -17.19 -29.84 13.48
C LYS A 9 -15.92 -29.59 14.30
N ARG A 10 -14.85 -30.34 14.06
CA ARG A 10 -13.59 -30.22 14.82
C ARG A 10 -12.82 -28.98 14.36
N PHE A 11 -12.17 -28.31 15.32
CA PHE A 11 -11.26 -27.21 15.01
C PHE A 11 -9.96 -27.77 14.42
N GLY A 12 -9.73 -27.53 13.13
CA GLY A 12 -8.50 -27.93 12.45
C GLY A 12 -8.43 -27.42 11.01
N PRO A 13 -7.25 -27.01 10.51
CA PRO A 13 -7.11 -26.49 9.16
C PRO A 13 -7.20 -27.58 8.06
N ALA A 14 -7.09 -28.87 8.38
CA ALA A 14 -7.18 -29.94 7.40
C ALA A 14 -8.07 -31.09 7.89
N VAL A 15 -8.87 -31.67 6.99
CA VAL A 15 -9.70 -32.83 7.29
C VAL A 15 -8.87 -34.12 7.11
N VAL A 16 -8.21 -34.57 8.19
CA VAL A 16 -7.22 -35.67 8.15
C VAL A 16 -7.86 -37.06 7.90
N GLU A 17 -9.14 -37.24 8.23
CA GLU A 17 -9.82 -38.55 8.20
C GLU A 17 -10.61 -38.82 6.89
N CYS A 18 -10.46 -37.98 5.85
CA CYS A 18 -11.41 -37.90 4.73
C CYS A 18 -10.80 -37.73 3.33
N ARG A 19 -11.58 -38.04 2.28
CA ARG A 19 -11.21 -37.87 0.85
C ARG A 19 -10.95 -36.40 0.43
N ARG A 20 -11.09 -35.44 1.35
CA ARG A 20 -10.81 -34.00 1.16
C ARG A 20 -9.64 -33.52 2.02
N ALA A 21 -8.49 -34.17 1.88
CA ALA A 21 -7.28 -33.74 2.59
C ALA A 21 -6.86 -32.29 2.26
N PHE A 22 -7.28 -31.76 1.11
CA PHE A 22 -6.97 -30.41 0.66
C PHE A 22 -7.84 -29.29 1.27
N ASP A 23 -9.12 -29.59 1.56
CA ASP A 23 -10.06 -28.54 1.99
C ASP A 23 -9.96 -28.31 3.51
N PHE A 24 -10.26 -27.08 3.93
CA PHE A 24 -10.36 -26.74 5.35
C PHE A 24 -11.63 -27.37 5.93
N THR A 25 -11.63 -27.61 7.25
CA THR A 25 -12.87 -28.01 7.94
C THR A 25 -13.93 -26.93 7.78
N LEU A 26 -15.20 -27.32 7.64
CA LEU A 26 -16.31 -26.39 7.50
C LEU A 26 -16.37 -25.39 8.65
N PHE A 27 -16.06 -25.81 9.88
CA PHE A 27 -15.97 -24.92 11.04
C PHE A 27 -14.88 -23.83 10.87
N PHE A 28 -13.71 -24.20 10.34
CA PHE A 28 -12.62 -23.25 10.09
C PHE A 28 -13.00 -22.24 9.00
N GLU A 29 -13.60 -22.70 7.90
CA GLU A 29 -14.06 -21.83 6.82
C GLU A 29 -15.14 -20.86 7.31
N GLU A 30 -16.13 -21.34 8.06
CA GLU A 30 -17.19 -20.47 8.58
C GLU A 30 -16.63 -19.38 9.52
N LEU A 31 -15.64 -19.72 10.35
CA LEU A 31 -15.00 -18.79 11.26
C LEU A 31 -14.17 -17.73 10.50
N PHE A 32 -13.23 -18.15 9.65
CA PHE A 32 -12.28 -17.24 9.01
C PHE A 32 -12.81 -16.60 7.72
N PHE A 33 -13.66 -17.30 6.97
CA PHE A 33 -14.13 -16.83 5.65
C PHE A 33 -15.48 -16.12 5.72
N LYS A 34 -16.32 -16.40 6.73
CA LYS A 34 -17.62 -15.73 6.94
C LYS A 34 -17.64 -14.80 8.16
N LEU A 35 -17.31 -15.31 9.37
CA LEU A 35 -17.48 -14.55 10.60
C LEU A 35 -16.55 -13.33 10.68
N LEU A 36 -15.26 -13.55 10.49
CA LEU A 36 -14.24 -12.51 10.64
C LEU A 36 -14.41 -11.35 9.63
N PRO A 37 -14.59 -11.59 8.32
CA PRO A 37 -14.79 -10.50 7.37
C PRO A 37 -16.10 -9.74 7.61
N SER A 38 -17.17 -10.45 7.99
CA SER A 38 -18.49 -9.83 8.21
C SER A 38 -18.53 -8.98 9.49
N THR A 39 -17.93 -9.45 10.59
CA THR A 39 -17.83 -8.66 11.84
C THR A 39 -17.01 -7.40 11.65
N LEU A 40 -15.83 -7.52 11.02
CA LEU A 40 -14.97 -6.37 10.74
C LEU A 40 -15.65 -5.36 9.80
N PHE A 41 -16.35 -5.86 8.77
CA PHE A 41 -17.14 -5.01 7.88
C PHE A 41 -18.25 -4.27 8.62
N LEU A 42 -19.00 -4.92 9.50
CA LEU A 42 -20.08 -4.28 10.25
C LEU A 42 -19.56 -3.15 11.15
N VAL A 43 -18.49 -3.39 11.91
CA VAL A 43 -17.89 -2.36 12.78
C VAL A 43 -17.43 -1.16 11.96
N THR A 44 -16.72 -1.40 10.86
CA THR A 44 -16.19 -0.34 10.00
C THR A 44 -17.28 0.38 9.19
N ALA A 45 -18.32 -0.33 8.76
CA ALA A 45 -19.48 0.23 8.07
C ALA A 45 -20.26 1.19 8.98
N VAL A 46 -20.52 0.83 10.24
CA VAL A 46 -21.22 1.70 11.20
C VAL A 46 -20.46 3.01 11.42
N VAL A 47 -19.14 2.94 11.63
CA VAL A 47 -18.30 4.14 11.76
C VAL A 47 -18.38 4.98 10.49
N ARG A 48 -18.30 4.35 9.31
CA ARG A 48 -18.32 5.06 8.03
C ARG A 48 -19.65 5.75 7.75
N VAL A 49 -20.77 5.05 7.98
CA VAL A 49 -22.11 5.62 7.87
C VAL A 49 -22.26 6.82 8.81
N SER A 50 -21.78 6.70 10.06
CA SER A 50 -21.87 7.79 11.05
C SER A 50 -21.10 9.05 10.64
N VAL A 51 -19.92 8.90 10.01
CA VAL A 51 -19.16 10.02 9.47
C VAL A 51 -19.86 10.64 8.27
N LEU A 52 -20.38 9.81 7.36
CA LEU A 52 -20.96 10.26 6.11
C LEU A 52 -22.39 10.82 6.29
N ALA A 53 -23.08 10.42 7.36
CA ALA A 53 -24.37 10.96 7.78
C ALA A 53 -24.32 12.47 8.12
N LYS A 54 -23.12 13.00 8.42
CA LYS A 54 -22.90 14.44 8.66
C LYS A 54 -22.55 15.23 7.41
N SER A 55 -22.32 14.56 6.27
CA SER A 55 -21.91 15.19 5.02
C SER A 55 -23.11 15.53 4.15
N SER A 56 -23.00 16.63 3.38
CA SER A 56 -24.01 17.05 2.40
C SER A 56 -24.07 16.10 1.18
N PRO A 57 -25.23 15.99 0.50
CA PRO A 57 -25.36 15.21 -0.72
C PRO A 57 -24.48 15.78 -1.86
N LYS A 58 -23.81 14.88 -2.61
CA LYS A 58 -22.84 15.22 -3.67
C LYS A 58 -23.15 14.60 -5.04
N ALA A 59 -24.09 13.65 -5.12
CA ALA A 59 -24.47 12.99 -6.37
C ALA A 59 -26.00 12.99 -6.58
N ARG A 60 -26.41 12.95 -7.84
CA ARG A 60 -27.82 12.81 -8.23
C ARG A 60 -28.18 11.34 -8.39
N PHE A 61 -29.47 11.03 -8.21
CA PHE A 61 -30.00 9.71 -8.52
C PHE A 61 -30.00 9.48 -10.04
N GLY A 62 -29.51 8.33 -10.47
CA GLY A 62 -29.47 7.93 -11.88
C GLY A 62 -29.60 6.42 -12.03
N LEU A 63 -29.52 5.92 -13.27
CA LEU A 63 -29.64 4.49 -13.55
C LEU A 63 -28.65 3.62 -12.75
N LEU A 64 -27.41 4.09 -12.59
CA LEU A 64 -26.40 3.38 -11.81
C LEU A 64 -26.77 3.25 -10.33
N TYR A 65 -27.46 4.25 -9.75
CA TYR A 65 -27.93 4.19 -8.38
C TYR A 65 -28.99 3.10 -8.20
N TYR A 66 -30.02 3.11 -9.05
CA TYR A 66 -31.08 2.11 -8.98
C TYR A 66 -30.55 0.70 -9.23
N ALA A 67 -29.63 0.53 -10.19
CA ALA A 67 -28.97 -0.75 -10.44
C ALA A 67 -28.21 -1.25 -9.19
N LYS A 68 -27.44 -0.38 -8.51
CA LYS A 68 -26.71 -0.75 -7.29
C LYS A 68 -27.63 -1.20 -6.16
N ILE A 69 -28.69 -0.42 -5.89
CA ILE A 69 -29.63 -0.74 -4.81
C ILE A 69 -30.44 -2.00 -5.14
N ALA A 70 -30.87 -2.17 -6.40
CA ALA A 70 -31.59 -3.37 -6.82
C ALA A 70 -30.73 -4.64 -6.66
N VAL A 71 -29.48 -4.62 -7.17
CA VAL A 71 -28.58 -5.78 -7.06
C VAL A 71 -28.17 -6.04 -5.61
N ALA A 72 -27.95 -5.00 -4.79
CA ALA A 72 -27.70 -5.16 -3.36
C ALA A 72 -28.92 -5.72 -2.60
N GLY A 73 -30.15 -5.33 -3.00
CA GLY A 73 -31.39 -5.90 -2.46
C GLY A 73 -31.55 -7.37 -2.82
N VAL A 74 -31.28 -7.76 -4.07
CA VAL A 74 -31.25 -9.17 -4.49
C VAL A 74 -30.23 -9.95 -3.67
N PHE A 75 -29.03 -9.40 -3.47
CA PHE A 75 -28.01 -10.03 -2.62
C PHE A 75 -28.51 -10.25 -1.19
N ALA A 76 -29.12 -9.24 -0.56
CA ALA A 76 -29.69 -9.38 0.79
C ALA A 76 -30.81 -10.44 0.85
N SER A 77 -31.64 -10.53 -0.18
CA SER A 77 -32.69 -11.56 -0.27
C SER A 77 -32.10 -12.97 -0.40
N LEU A 78 -31.04 -13.14 -1.19
CA LEU A 78 -30.35 -14.44 -1.33
C LEU A 78 -29.67 -14.86 -0.02
N GLU A 79 -29.07 -13.91 0.71
CA GLU A 79 -28.50 -14.19 2.04
C GLU A 79 -29.57 -14.56 3.08
N LEU A 80 -30.76 -13.96 3.00
CA LEU A 80 -31.89 -14.35 3.84
C LEU A 80 -32.34 -15.78 3.55
N VAL A 81 -32.49 -16.12 2.26
CA VAL A 81 -32.82 -17.49 1.85
C VAL A 81 -31.72 -18.46 2.31
N PHE A 82 -30.44 -18.06 2.22
CA PHE A 82 -29.33 -18.88 2.69
C PHE A 82 -29.43 -19.15 4.19
N LEU A 83 -29.71 -18.12 4.99
CA LEU A 83 -29.96 -18.27 6.42
C LEU A 83 -31.13 -19.22 6.72
N ILE A 84 -32.24 -19.12 5.99
CA ILE A 84 -33.42 -20.00 6.20
C ILE A 84 -33.05 -21.46 5.93
N PHE A 85 -32.43 -21.76 4.79
CA PHE A 85 -32.01 -23.13 4.46
C PHE A 85 -30.96 -23.67 5.44
N THR A 86 -30.03 -22.82 5.90
CA THR A 86 -29.05 -23.16 6.94
C THR A 86 -29.68 -23.26 8.34
N SER A 87 -30.88 -22.73 8.58
CA SER A 87 -31.57 -22.93 9.87
C SER A 87 -32.40 -24.21 9.91
N VAL A 88 -32.96 -24.62 8.76
CA VAL A 88 -33.89 -25.76 8.65
C VAL A 88 -33.17 -27.08 8.35
N GLY A 89 -31.97 -27.05 7.77
CA GLY A 89 -31.22 -28.29 7.48
C GLY A 89 -30.93 -29.14 8.72
N GLN A 90 -30.77 -30.45 8.55
CA GLN A 90 -30.52 -31.38 9.67
C GLN A 90 -29.04 -31.45 10.10
N SER A 91 -28.12 -30.97 9.26
CA SER A 91 -26.67 -31.07 9.48
C SER A 91 -26.04 -29.67 9.50
N HIS A 92 -25.85 -29.11 10.70
CA HIS A 92 -25.16 -27.83 10.90
C HIS A 92 -24.03 -27.93 11.94
N THR A 93 -23.04 -27.07 11.79
CA THR A 93 -22.06 -26.78 12.84
C THR A 93 -22.70 -25.79 13.85
N SER A 94 -22.11 -25.67 15.04
CA SER A 94 -22.53 -24.67 16.03
C SER A 94 -22.40 -23.21 15.52
N LEU A 95 -21.58 -22.98 14.48
CA LEU A 95 -21.28 -21.65 13.95
C LEU A 95 -22.10 -21.31 12.68
N SER A 96 -22.67 -22.31 12.00
CA SER A 96 -23.28 -22.13 10.67
C SER A 96 -24.46 -21.15 10.67
N VAL A 97 -25.34 -21.24 11.68
CA VAL A 97 -26.49 -20.33 11.82
C VAL A 97 -26.04 -18.92 12.21
N ALA A 98 -25.12 -18.81 13.17
CA ALA A 98 -24.61 -17.52 13.65
C ALA A 98 -23.87 -16.74 12.54
N THR A 99 -23.05 -17.44 11.75
CA THR A 99 -22.33 -16.83 10.62
C THR A 99 -23.26 -16.41 9.49
N SER A 100 -24.24 -17.24 9.15
CA SER A 100 -25.23 -16.91 8.12
C SER A 100 -26.11 -15.73 8.54
N ALA A 101 -26.49 -15.65 9.82
CA ALA A 101 -27.21 -14.50 10.36
C ALA A 101 -26.38 -13.23 10.28
N LEU A 102 -25.08 -13.31 10.61
CA LEU A 102 -24.17 -12.18 10.51
C LEU A 102 -23.94 -11.74 9.06
N CYS A 103 -23.84 -12.68 8.11
CA CYS A 103 -23.75 -12.36 6.67
C CYS A 103 -25.01 -11.67 6.15
N PHE A 104 -26.19 -12.07 6.61
CA PHE A 104 -27.44 -11.36 6.30
C PHE A 104 -27.45 -9.94 6.88
N VAL A 105 -27.01 -9.75 8.12
CA VAL A 105 -26.87 -8.39 8.70
C VAL A 105 -25.83 -7.57 7.92
N ALA A 106 -24.73 -8.20 7.50
CA ALA A 106 -23.71 -7.55 6.66
C ALA A 106 -24.23 -7.16 5.28
N SER A 107 -25.11 -7.95 4.65
CA SER A 107 -25.71 -7.59 3.36
C SER A 107 -26.69 -6.42 3.47
N LEU A 108 -27.44 -6.32 4.56
CA LEU A 108 -28.25 -5.14 4.89
C LEU A 108 -27.38 -3.90 5.12
N ALA A 109 -26.29 -4.04 5.90
CA ALA A 109 -25.34 -2.95 6.11
C ALA A 109 -24.66 -2.51 4.81
N LEU A 110 -24.36 -3.45 3.90
CA LEU A 110 -23.83 -3.18 2.57
C LEU A 110 -24.80 -2.35 1.74
N LEU A 111 -26.10 -2.68 1.78
CA LEU A 111 -27.14 -1.93 1.07
C LEU A 111 -27.21 -0.48 1.59
N VAL A 112 -27.26 -0.30 2.92
CA VAL A 112 -27.27 1.03 3.55
C VAL A 112 -26.00 1.81 3.20
N LEU A 113 -24.84 1.17 3.30
CA LEU A 113 -23.56 1.82 3.02
C LEU A 113 -23.45 2.22 1.54
N SER A 114 -23.82 1.34 0.60
CA SER A 114 -23.83 1.65 -0.84
C SER A 114 -24.76 2.83 -1.16
N HIS A 115 -25.94 2.91 -0.51
CA HIS A 115 -26.85 4.05 -0.64
C HIS A 115 -26.20 5.36 -0.16
N VAL A 116 -25.74 5.41 1.10
CA VAL A 116 -25.20 6.64 1.71
C VAL A 116 -23.95 7.10 0.94
N GLU A 117 -23.12 6.18 0.47
CA GLU A 117 -21.93 6.48 -0.30
C GLU A 117 -22.20 6.96 -1.72
N HIS A 118 -23.23 6.43 -2.37
CA HIS A 118 -23.63 6.92 -3.68
C HIS A 118 -24.07 8.38 -3.57
N VAL A 119 -24.92 8.69 -2.59
CA VAL A 119 -25.53 10.02 -2.45
C VAL A 119 -24.54 11.07 -1.92
N ARG A 120 -23.72 10.73 -0.92
CA ARG A 120 -22.98 11.72 -0.12
C ARG A 120 -21.47 11.75 -0.36
N SER A 121 -20.92 10.77 -1.08
CA SER A 121 -19.47 10.71 -1.35
C SER A 121 -19.18 10.81 -2.85
N ALA A 122 -18.24 11.69 -3.24
CA ALA A 122 -17.71 11.71 -4.60
C ALA A 122 -16.81 10.49 -4.90
N ARG A 123 -16.20 9.95 -3.85
CA ARG A 123 -15.32 8.77 -3.85
C ARG A 123 -16.12 7.50 -3.57
N SER A 124 -15.80 6.37 -4.20
CA SER A 124 -16.30 5.05 -3.75
C SER A 124 -15.57 4.61 -2.48
N SER A 125 -16.22 3.97 -1.52
CA SER A 125 -15.54 3.62 -0.28
C SER A 125 -14.51 2.55 -0.43
N ASP A 126 -13.44 2.80 0.31
CA ASP A 126 -12.34 1.88 0.47
C ASP A 126 -12.82 0.66 1.24
N VAL A 127 -13.57 0.85 2.33
CA VAL A 127 -14.09 -0.24 3.18
C VAL A 127 -14.98 -1.20 2.40
N LEU A 128 -15.93 -0.65 1.64
CA LEU A 128 -16.84 -1.44 0.80
C LEU A 128 -16.08 -2.16 -0.31
N GLY A 129 -15.14 -1.47 -0.97
CA GLY A 129 -14.32 -2.07 -2.02
C GLY A 129 -13.42 -3.20 -1.51
N PHE A 130 -12.81 -3.04 -0.33
CA PHE A 130 -12.02 -4.06 0.34
C PHE A 130 -12.84 -5.31 0.64
N TYR A 131 -14.01 -5.13 1.26
CA TYR A 131 -14.93 -6.22 1.54
C TYR A 131 -15.31 -6.95 0.24
N LEU A 132 -15.78 -6.23 -0.77
CA LEU A 132 -16.23 -6.80 -2.05
C LEU A 132 -15.12 -7.47 -2.89
N VAL A 133 -13.83 -7.18 -2.65
CA VAL A 133 -12.73 -7.88 -3.34
C VAL A 133 -12.30 -9.14 -2.58
N ILE A 134 -12.23 -9.07 -1.25
CA ILE A 134 -11.74 -10.19 -0.43
C ILE A 134 -12.81 -11.27 -0.29
N THR A 135 -14.06 -10.91 0.02
CA THR A 135 -15.07 -11.93 0.35
C THR A 135 -15.50 -12.83 -0.79
N PRO A 136 -15.53 -12.42 -2.08
CA PRO A 136 -15.77 -13.38 -3.17
C PRO A 136 -14.67 -14.44 -3.28
N LEU A 137 -13.40 -14.08 -3.06
CA LEU A 137 -12.31 -15.05 -3.06
C LEU A 137 -12.53 -16.10 -1.96
N LEU A 138 -12.84 -15.66 -0.74
CA LEU A 138 -13.09 -16.56 0.39
C LEU A 138 -14.37 -17.39 0.22
N ARG A 139 -15.43 -16.80 -0.35
CA ARG A 139 -16.69 -17.50 -0.64
C ARG A 139 -16.57 -18.52 -1.75
N SER A 140 -15.72 -18.29 -2.75
CA SER A 140 -15.48 -19.28 -3.81
C SER A 140 -14.91 -20.59 -3.27
N ALA A 141 -14.03 -20.53 -2.25
CA ALA A 141 -13.53 -21.71 -1.57
C ALA A 141 -14.67 -22.47 -0.89
N MET A 142 -15.53 -21.77 -0.13
CA MET A 142 -16.67 -22.41 0.54
C MET A 142 -17.72 -22.99 -0.40
N VAL A 143 -18.01 -22.32 -1.53
CA VAL A 143 -18.94 -22.86 -2.53
C VAL A 143 -18.42 -24.19 -3.06
N ARG A 144 -17.10 -24.33 -3.26
CA ARG A 144 -16.48 -25.60 -3.62
C ARG A 144 -16.65 -26.65 -2.53
N THR A 145 -16.39 -26.31 -1.27
CA THR A 145 -16.56 -27.21 -0.12
C THR A 145 -18.00 -27.72 0.00
N TYR A 146 -19.01 -26.85 -0.15
CA TYR A 146 -20.42 -27.23 -0.14
C TYR A 146 -20.80 -28.17 -1.31
N TRP A 147 -20.20 -28.01 -2.50
CA TRP A 147 -20.46 -28.87 -3.64
C TRP A 147 -20.01 -30.31 -3.45
N TYR A 148 -18.93 -30.51 -2.69
CA TYR A 148 -18.45 -31.84 -2.39
C TYR A 148 -19.23 -32.51 -1.25
N LEU A 149 -19.98 -31.76 -0.42
CA LEU A 149 -20.71 -32.30 0.74
C LEU A 149 -22.04 -32.90 0.28
N ASN A 150 -22.21 -34.21 0.48
CA ASN A 150 -23.44 -34.91 0.17
C ASN A 150 -24.61 -34.29 0.97
N GLY A 151 -25.68 -33.89 0.27
CA GLY A 151 -26.85 -33.26 0.87
C GLY A 151 -26.81 -31.72 0.96
N PHE A 152 -25.70 -31.08 0.57
CA PHE A 152 -25.55 -29.60 0.59
C PHE A 152 -25.66 -28.95 -0.79
N HIS A 153 -26.05 -29.68 -1.85
CA HIS A 153 -26.11 -29.14 -3.22
C HIS A 153 -27.04 -27.93 -3.37
N THR A 154 -28.15 -27.88 -2.64
CA THR A 154 -29.06 -26.72 -2.63
C THR A 154 -28.37 -25.49 -2.04
N ILE A 155 -27.71 -25.64 -0.88
CA ILE A 155 -26.92 -24.60 -0.22
C ILE A 155 -25.75 -24.16 -1.12
N ALA A 156 -25.10 -25.09 -1.81
CA ALA A 156 -24.01 -24.81 -2.75
C ALA A 156 -24.48 -23.97 -3.94
N SER A 157 -25.62 -24.34 -4.55
CA SER A 157 -26.21 -23.60 -5.68
C SER A 157 -26.62 -22.18 -5.28
N LEU A 158 -27.19 -22.02 -4.09
CA LEU A 158 -27.57 -20.72 -3.54
C LEU A 158 -26.34 -19.87 -3.18
N GLY A 159 -25.31 -20.49 -2.61
CA GLY A 159 -24.03 -19.86 -2.35
C GLY A 159 -23.38 -19.34 -3.64
N LEU A 160 -23.41 -20.14 -4.72
CA LEU A 160 -22.93 -19.75 -6.05
C LEU A 160 -23.74 -18.58 -6.62
N ALA A 161 -25.07 -18.61 -6.50
CA ALA A 161 -25.92 -17.49 -6.92
C ALA A 161 -25.57 -16.19 -6.15
N SER A 162 -25.38 -16.27 -4.82
CA SER A 162 -24.96 -15.13 -4.01
C SER A 162 -23.58 -14.59 -4.44
N LEU A 163 -22.64 -15.48 -4.77
CA LEU A 163 -21.30 -15.14 -5.23
C LEU A 163 -21.35 -14.36 -6.55
N LEU A 164 -22.14 -14.85 -7.52
CA LEU A 164 -22.31 -14.19 -8.82
C LEU A 164 -22.94 -12.81 -8.67
N VAL A 165 -23.96 -12.67 -7.84
CA VAL A 165 -24.59 -11.37 -7.55
C VAL A 165 -23.57 -10.44 -6.86
N GLN A 166 -22.77 -10.95 -5.93
CA GLN A 166 -21.74 -10.17 -5.26
C GLN A 166 -20.64 -9.66 -6.22
N LEU A 167 -20.22 -10.49 -7.18
CA LEU A 167 -19.32 -10.07 -8.27
C LEU A 167 -19.97 -9.00 -9.15
N GLY A 168 -21.29 -9.11 -9.39
CA GLY A 168 -22.08 -8.06 -10.03
C GLY A 168 -22.05 -6.73 -9.27
N ILE A 169 -22.19 -6.77 -7.94
CA ILE A 169 -22.05 -5.57 -7.08
C ILE A 169 -20.64 -4.98 -7.20
N LEU A 170 -19.59 -5.81 -7.16
CA LEU A 170 -18.21 -5.35 -7.35
C LEU A 170 -18.02 -4.67 -8.70
N ALA A 171 -18.58 -5.23 -9.78
CA ALA A 171 -18.54 -4.63 -11.11
C ALA A 171 -19.29 -3.30 -11.17
N LEU A 172 -20.48 -3.20 -10.58
CA LEU A 172 -21.25 -1.95 -10.51
C LEU A 172 -20.56 -0.87 -9.65
N GLU A 173 -19.90 -1.26 -8.56
CA GLU A 173 -19.09 -0.35 -7.76
C GLU A 173 -17.78 0.07 -8.45
N SER A 174 -17.27 -0.76 -9.36
CA SER A 174 -16.09 -0.44 -10.18
C SER A 174 -16.38 0.64 -11.23
N TRP A 175 -17.64 0.80 -11.65
CA TRP A 175 -18.00 1.77 -12.67
C TRP A 175 -17.96 3.20 -12.15
N SER A 176 -17.35 4.09 -12.93
CA SER A 176 -17.17 5.48 -12.54
C SER A 176 -18.51 6.22 -12.46
N LYS A 177 -18.81 6.76 -11.27
CA LYS A 177 -19.99 7.60 -11.02
C LYS A 177 -19.85 9.05 -11.52
N ARG A 178 -18.76 9.39 -12.23
CA ARG A 178 -18.41 10.78 -12.61
C ARG A 178 -19.50 11.52 -13.38
N ARG A 179 -20.34 10.82 -14.16
CA ARG A 179 -21.43 11.43 -14.94
C ARG A 179 -22.59 11.94 -14.08
N TRP A 180 -22.78 11.39 -12.89
CA TRP A 180 -23.92 11.70 -11.99
C TRP A 180 -23.52 12.57 -10.77
N LEU A 181 -22.26 12.98 -10.68
CA LEU A 181 -21.78 13.91 -9.66
C LEU A 181 -22.27 15.33 -9.93
N LEU A 182 -22.58 16.08 -8.87
CA LEU A 182 -22.84 17.53 -8.96
C LEU A 182 -21.59 18.26 -9.47
N ASP A 183 -21.76 19.40 -10.13
CA ASP A 183 -20.67 20.08 -10.85
C ASP A 183 -19.46 20.41 -9.96
N ALA A 184 -19.70 20.81 -8.71
CA ALA A 184 -18.64 21.04 -7.72
C ALA A 184 -17.81 19.78 -7.42
N ALA A 185 -18.43 18.60 -7.36
CA ALA A 185 -17.76 17.32 -7.15
C ALA A 185 -17.18 16.74 -8.45
N ARG A 186 -17.78 17.06 -9.61
CA ARG A 186 -17.37 16.58 -10.94
C ARG A 186 -16.06 17.19 -11.41
N ASN A 187 -15.79 18.42 -11.00
CA ASN A 187 -14.55 19.16 -11.25
C ASN A 187 -13.40 18.78 -10.31
N GLY A 188 -13.65 17.88 -9.33
CA GLY A 188 -12.62 17.36 -8.44
C GLY A 188 -11.56 16.52 -9.16
N SER A 189 -10.52 16.13 -8.41
CA SER A 189 -9.45 15.30 -8.94
C SER A 189 -10.02 13.97 -9.48
N PRO A 190 -9.45 13.41 -10.57
CA PRO A 190 -9.91 12.13 -11.12
C PRO A 190 -9.75 10.99 -10.14
N GLU A 191 -8.76 11.11 -9.27
CA GLU A 191 -8.45 10.16 -8.23
C GLU A 191 -9.53 10.14 -7.14
N GLU A 192 -10.05 11.31 -6.74
CA GLU A 192 -11.20 11.42 -5.82
C GLU A 192 -12.47 10.82 -6.43
N CYS A 193 -12.65 10.95 -7.74
CA CYS A 193 -13.81 10.43 -8.47
C CYS A 193 -13.65 8.97 -8.92
N ALA A 194 -12.46 8.39 -8.77
CA ALA A 194 -12.17 7.03 -9.20
C ALA A 194 -12.85 6.00 -8.28
N SER A 195 -13.26 4.88 -8.87
CA SER A 195 -13.73 3.73 -8.12
C SER A 195 -12.58 3.07 -7.35
N PHE A 196 -12.91 2.21 -6.38
CA PHE A 196 -11.92 1.50 -5.58
C PHE A 196 -10.97 0.71 -6.47
N LEU A 197 -11.49 -0.13 -7.36
CA LEU A 197 -10.69 -0.91 -8.30
C LEU A 197 -9.87 -0.03 -9.25
N SER A 198 -10.45 1.06 -9.77
CA SER A 198 -9.72 1.99 -10.63
C SER A 198 -8.55 2.66 -9.90
N ARG A 199 -8.70 2.97 -8.61
CA ARG A 199 -7.61 3.51 -7.78
C ARG A 199 -6.58 2.44 -7.44
N SER A 200 -7.04 1.24 -7.08
CA SER A 200 -6.18 0.13 -6.69
C SER A 200 -5.30 -0.38 -7.84
N LEU A 201 -5.83 -0.40 -9.06
CA LEU A 201 -5.11 -0.76 -10.29
C LEU A 201 -4.47 0.45 -10.99
N PHE A 202 -4.55 1.64 -10.39
CA PHE A 202 -4.10 2.90 -10.99
C PHE A 202 -4.69 3.22 -12.37
N ALA A 203 -5.79 2.59 -12.77
CA ALA A 203 -6.39 2.74 -14.10
C ALA A 203 -6.83 4.19 -14.43
N TRP A 204 -7.09 5.01 -13.41
CA TRP A 204 -7.43 6.43 -13.60
C TRP A 204 -6.30 7.25 -14.25
N ILE A 205 -5.04 6.84 -14.08
CA ILE A 205 -3.87 7.53 -14.65
C ILE A 205 -3.64 7.17 -16.13
N ASN A 206 -4.19 6.04 -16.60
CA ASN A 206 -4.00 5.57 -17.99
C ASN A 206 -4.41 6.65 -19.00
N SER A 207 -5.47 7.41 -18.71
CA SER A 207 -5.91 8.52 -19.55
C SER A 207 -4.89 9.65 -19.70
N LEU A 208 -4.00 9.83 -18.73
CA LEU A 208 -2.88 10.79 -18.80
C LEU A 208 -1.72 10.17 -19.59
N PHE A 209 -1.40 8.90 -19.37
CA PHE A 209 -0.34 8.21 -20.12
C PHE A 209 -0.63 8.12 -21.61
N PHE A 210 -1.87 7.77 -22.02
CA PHE A 210 -2.24 7.79 -23.43
C PHE A 210 -2.16 9.18 -24.05
N ARG A 211 -2.44 10.25 -23.29
CA ARG A 211 -2.25 11.63 -23.77
C ARG A 211 -0.78 11.96 -23.92
N GLY A 212 0.06 11.62 -22.93
CA GLY A 212 1.50 11.82 -22.97
C GLY A 212 2.20 11.01 -24.08
N TYR A 213 1.65 9.85 -24.46
CA TYR A 213 2.12 9.08 -25.60
C TYR A 213 1.82 9.77 -26.94
N ARG A 214 0.67 10.46 -27.04
CA ARG A 214 0.23 11.13 -28.27
C ARG A 214 0.76 12.57 -28.41
N ARG A 215 0.98 13.26 -27.31
CA ARG A 215 1.43 14.67 -27.29
C ARG A 215 2.27 14.97 -26.06
N GLN A 216 3.13 15.99 -26.16
CA GLN A 216 3.83 16.51 -24.98
C GLN A 216 2.83 17.06 -23.96
N LEU A 217 2.98 16.65 -22.71
CA LEU A 217 2.13 17.11 -21.62
C LEU A 217 2.44 18.58 -21.29
N THR A 218 1.38 19.38 -21.15
CA THR A 218 1.46 20.77 -20.68
C THR A 218 0.88 20.88 -19.27
N ASP A 219 1.11 21.99 -18.59
CA ASP A 219 0.55 22.24 -17.25
C ASP A 219 -0.99 22.13 -17.22
N SER A 220 -1.65 22.55 -18.31
CA SER A 220 -3.10 22.41 -18.46
C SER A 220 -3.62 20.97 -18.51
N ASP A 221 -2.77 19.99 -18.84
CA ASP A 221 -3.13 18.57 -18.84
C ASP A 221 -3.05 17.94 -17.44
N LEU A 222 -2.27 18.56 -16.54
CA LEU A 222 -2.16 18.17 -15.15
C LEU A 222 -3.44 18.62 -14.43
N ARG A 223 -4.03 17.69 -13.69
CA ARG A 223 -5.30 17.93 -13.01
C ARG A 223 -5.06 18.37 -11.57
N ILE A 224 -6.08 19.02 -11.01
CA ILE A 224 -6.07 19.52 -9.64
C ILE A 224 -5.73 18.38 -8.66
N ILE A 225 -4.87 18.69 -7.70
CA ILE A 225 -4.43 17.80 -6.64
C ILE A 225 -5.63 17.43 -5.74
N ASP A 226 -5.62 16.21 -5.17
CA ASP A 226 -6.64 15.79 -4.20
C ASP A 226 -6.81 16.83 -3.08
N ASN A 227 -8.05 17.18 -2.74
CA ASN A 227 -8.35 18.10 -1.64
C ASN A 227 -7.64 17.69 -0.34
N GLY A 228 -7.56 16.38 -0.06
CA GLY A 228 -6.85 15.89 1.12
C GLY A 228 -5.33 16.12 1.07
N LEU A 229 -4.75 16.28 -0.11
CA LEU A 229 -3.34 16.62 -0.35
C LEU A 229 -3.11 18.14 -0.47
N SER A 230 -4.18 18.95 -0.45
CA SER A 230 -4.09 20.41 -0.52
C SER A 230 -3.34 20.97 0.70
N THR A 231 -2.45 21.92 0.43
CA THR A 231 -1.64 22.60 1.45
C THR A 231 -2.50 23.43 2.40
N SER A 232 -3.62 23.97 1.93
CA SER A 232 -4.53 24.83 2.72
C SER A 232 -5.10 24.14 3.97
N GLU A 233 -5.64 22.93 3.81
CA GLU A 233 -6.14 22.13 4.95
C GLU A 233 -5.00 21.75 5.90
N MET A 234 -3.85 21.37 5.33
CA MET A 234 -2.69 20.95 6.11
C MET A 234 -2.12 22.12 6.93
N GLU A 235 -2.03 23.30 6.32
CA GLU A 235 -1.53 24.51 6.95
C GLU A 235 -2.41 24.90 8.14
N SER A 236 -3.74 24.83 8.03
CA SER A 236 -4.64 25.12 9.16
C SER A 236 -4.40 24.20 10.36
N LYS A 237 -4.25 22.89 10.12
CA LYS A 237 -3.98 21.89 11.16
C LYS A 237 -2.59 22.06 11.76
N PHE A 238 -1.61 22.32 10.90
CA PHE A 238 -0.22 22.51 11.30
C PHE A 238 -0.06 23.78 12.13
N ASN A 239 -0.62 24.92 11.68
CA ASN A 239 -0.60 26.19 12.40
C ASN A 239 -1.29 26.11 13.76
N ARG A 240 -2.44 25.42 13.85
CA ARG A 240 -3.14 25.19 15.13
C ARG A 240 -2.26 24.45 16.12
N LEU A 241 -1.59 23.39 15.67
CA LEU A 241 -0.70 22.59 16.52
C LEU A 241 0.58 23.37 16.88
N LEU A 242 1.11 24.16 15.95
CA LEU A 242 2.29 25.01 16.13
C LEU A 242 2.07 26.09 17.18
N ALA A 243 0.87 26.68 17.25
CA ALA A 243 0.51 27.72 18.22
C ALA A 243 0.48 27.19 19.67
N THR A 244 0.18 25.91 19.87
CA THR A 244 0.02 25.29 21.20
C THR A 244 1.31 24.78 21.84
N LYS A 245 2.41 24.59 21.10
CA LYS A 245 3.64 23.96 21.62
C LYS A 245 4.84 24.90 21.61
N LYS A 246 5.62 24.88 22.70
CA LYS A 246 7.00 25.37 22.70
C LYS A 246 7.90 24.33 22.03
N PHE A 247 8.88 24.78 21.25
CA PHE A 247 9.73 23.89 20.45
C PHE A 247 10.84 23.25 21.30
N GLY A 248 10.73 21.97 21.62
CA GLY A 248 11.85 21.11 22.01
C GLY A 248 12.54 20.45 20.80
N ARG A 249 13.60 19.68 21.07
CA ARG A 249 14.50 19.09 20.03
C ARG A 249 13.81 18.07 19.10
N TYR A 250 12.75 17.39 19.57
CA TYR A 250 11.99 16.38 18.81
C TYR A 250 10.52 16.76 18.59
N ASP A 251 10.07 17.89 19.15
CA ASP A 251 8.65 18.28 19.12
C ASP A 251 8.15 18.52 17.70
N LEU A 252 8.99 19.05 16.80
CA LEU A 252 8.60 19.30 15.41
C LEU A 252 8.30 18.00 14.65
N ILE A 253 9.06 16.94 14.91
CA ILE A 253 8.87 15.63 14.28
C ILE A 253 7.55 15.03 14.77
N GLN A 254 7.33 15.03 16.09
CA GLN A 254 6.10 14.54 16.69
C GLN A 254 4.88 15.35 16.22
N LEU A 255 5.01 16.68 16.12
CA LEU A 255 3.97 17.57 15.62
C LEU A 255 3.62 17.25 14.17
N THR A 256 4.63 17.02 13.33
CA THR A 256 4.46 16.67 11.92
C THR A 256 3.67 15.36 11.80
N PHE A 257 4.10 14.29 12.47
CA PHE A 257 3.36 13.03 12.45
C PHE A 257 1.94 13.15 13.04
N LYS A 258 1.77 13.91 14.14
CA LYS A 258 0.45 14.15 14.74
C LYS A 258 -0.48 14.96 13.82
N SER A 259 0.07 15.91 13.05
CA SER A 259 -0.70 16.71 12.08
C SER A 259 -1.16 15.91 10.87
N LEU A 260 -0.41 14.88 10.48
CA LEU A 260 -0.78 13.96 9.41
C LEU A 260 -1.91 12.99 9.82
N GLY A 261 -2.01 12.66 11.11
CA GLY A 261 -3.06 11.78 11.63
C GLY A 261 -3.05 10.40 10.96
N LEU A 262 -4.20 9.95 10.47
CA LEU A 262 -4.37 8.62 9.88
C LEU A 262 -3.45 8.34 8.67
N TYR A 263 -2.96 9.38 7.99
CA TYR A 263 -2.05 9.22 6.84
C TYR A 263 -0.67 8.68 7.21
N THR A 264 -0.24 8.77 8.48
CA THR A 264 1.01 8.16 8.93
C THR A 264 0.89 6.65 9.09
N LEU A 265 -0.30 6.16 9.43
CA LEU A 265 -0.59 4.74 9.63
C LEU A 265 -0.97 4.04 8.33
N ALA A 266 -1.47 4.79 7.33
CA ALA A 266 -1.93 4.23 6.05
C ALA A 266 -0.90 3.33 5.33
N PRO A 267 0.42 3.62 5.31
CA PRO A 267 1.41 2.75 4.67
C PRO A 267 1.75 1.47 5.45
N VAL A 268 1.44 1.42 6.75
CA VAL A 268 1.80 0.29 7.63
C VAL A 268 1.06 -0.97 7.23
N LEU A 269 -0.25 -0.88 6.97
CA LEU A 269 -1.06 -2.04 6.61
C LEU A 269 -0.63 -2.70 5.28
N PRO A 270 -0.44 -1.97 4.16
CA PRO A 270 0.11 -2.54 2.94
C PRO A 270 1.52 -3.12 3.10
N ARG A 271 2.38 -2.52 3.94
CA ARG A 271 3.73 -3.03 4.19
C ARG A 271 3.72 -4.36 4.94
N LEU A 272 2.84 -4.51 5.92
CA LEU A 272 2.62 -5.78 6.62
C LEU A 272 2.08 -6.85 5.67
N ALA A 273 1.09 -6.51 4.84
CA ALA A 273 0.56 -7.43 3.84
C ALA A 273 1.64 -7.91 2.86
N LEU A 274 2.48 -6.98 2.38
CA LEU A 274 3.63 -7.31 1.53
C LEU A 274 4.57 -8.30 2.22
N SER A 275 4.93 -8.04 3.48
CA SER A 275 5.77 -8.92 4.30
C SER A 275 5.19 -10.33 4.39
N THR A 276 3.89 -10.44 4.69
CA THR A 276 3.18 -11.73 4.78
C THR A 276 3.24 -12.50 3.46
N PHE A 277 2.99 -11.86 2.32
CA PHE A 277 3.06 -12.54 1.03
C PHE A 277 4.50 -12.94 0.65
N THR A 278 5.50 -12.13 0.99
CA THR A 278 6.92 -12.49 0.77
C THR A 278 7.32 -13.71 1.60
N PHE A 279 6.92 -13.78 2.87
CA PHE A 279 7.18 -14.97 3.69
C PHE A 279 6.38 -16.20 3.25
N ALA A 280 5.27 -16.05 2.52
CA ALA A 280 4.53 -17.17 1.97
C ALA A 280 5.29 -17.89 0.83
N GLN A 281 6.24 -17.22 0.16
CA GLN A 281 7.02 -17.80 -0.96
C GLN A 281 7.82 -19.06 -0.59
N PRO A 282 8.64 -19.08 0.48
CA PRO A 282 9.37 -20.30 0.87
C PRO A 282 8.44 -21.46 1.25
N PHE A 283 7.30 -21.20 1.89
CA PHE A 283 6.32 -22.26 2.18
C PHE A 283 5.68 -22.83 0.93
N LEU A 284 5.36 -21.96 -0.03
CA LEU A 284 4.85 -22.35 -1.34
C LEU A 284 5.87 -23.21 -2.09
N ALA A 285 7.15 -22.82 -2.05
CA ALA A 285 8.24 -23.58 -2.66
C ALA A 285 8.42 -24.95 -1.99
N SER A 286 8.41 -25.03 -0.66
CA SER A 286 8.47 -26.32 0.05
C SER A 286 7.30 -27.22 -0.32
N SER A 287 6.08 -26.68 -0.29
CA SER A 287 4.86 -27.44 -0.64
C SER A 287 4.88 -27.92 -2.10
N LEU A 288 5.48 -27.13 -3.00
CA LEU A 288 5.67 -27.53 -4.39
C LEU A 288 6.66 -28.66 -4.54
N ILE A 289 7.79 -28.62 -3.83
CA ILE A 289 8.78 -29.69 -3.83
C ILE A 289 8.16 -30.98 -3.27
N ASP A 290 7.48 -30.89 -2.12
CA ASP A 290 6.81 -32.04 -1.50
C ASP A 290 5.76 -32.67 -2.45
N PHE A 291 5.02 -31.83 -3.19
CA PHE A 291 4.06 -32.30 -4.20
C PHE A 291 4.74 -33.01 -5.38
N LEU A 292 5.89 -32.52 -5.84
CA LEU A 292 6.64 -33.12 -6.94
C LEU A 292 7.32 -34.44 -6.52
N ASP A 293 7.83 -34.51 -5.29
CA ASP A 293 8.45 -35.71 -4.71
C ASP A 293 7.43 -36.83 -4.47
N GLY A 294 6.17 -36.49 -4.17
CA GLY A 294 5.07 -37.46 -4.02
C GLY A 294 4.68 -38.21 -5.32
N GLY A 295 5.21 -37.80 -6.48
CA GLY A 295 5.01 -38.47 -7.77
C GLY A 295 3.54 -38.69 -8.13
N ARG A 296 3.18 -39.88 -8.63
CA ARG A 296 1.81 -40.24 -9.06
C ARG A 296 0.80 -40.44 -7.92
N SER A 297 1.26 -40.42 -6.67
CA SER A 297 0.39 -40.63 -5.50
C SER A 297 -0.25 -39.34 -4.97
N ALA A 298 0.22 -38.18 -5.42
CA ALA A 298 -0.34 -36.88 -5.07
C ALA A 298 -1.67 -36.62 -5.81
N SER A 299 -2.65 -36.07 -5.10
CA SER A 299 -3.98 -35.78 -5.65
C SER A 299 -3.93 -34.61 -6.65
N GLN A 300 -4.62 -34.73 -7.79
CA GLN A 300 -4.73 -33.63 -8.77
C GLN A 300 -5.32 -32.35 -8.15
N ASN A 301 -6.17 -32.48 -7.14
CA ASN A 301 -6.77 -31.34 -6.43
C ASN A 301 -5.74 -30.52 -5.66
N ASP A 302 -4.68 -31.15 -5.14
CA ASP A 302 -3.61 -30.47 -4.42
C ASP A 302 -2.79 -29.62 -5.39
N GLY A 303 -2.56 -30.11 -6.60
CA GLY A 303 -1.90 -29.37 -7.68
C GLY A 303 -2.68 -28.13 -8.12
N TYR A 304 -3.99 -28.22 -8.33
CA TYR A 304 -4.83 -27.05 -8.64
C TYR A 304 -4.83 -26.02 -7.51
N GLY A 305 -4.84 -26.50 -6.27
CA GLY A 305 -4.69 -25.67 -5.09
C GLY A 305 -3.40 -24.87 -5.06
N LEU A 306 -2.29 -25.53 -5.36
CA LEU A 306 -0.97 -24.92 -5.39
C LEU A 306 -0.81 -23.89 -6.50
N ILE A 307 -1.43 -24.12 -7.67
CA ILE A 307 -1.53 -23.13 -8.76
C ILE A 307 -2.30 -21.89 -8.28
N GLY A 308 -3.46 -22.09 -7.63
CA GLY A 308 -4.25 -21.01 -7.06
C GLY A 308 -3.50 -20.22 -5.98
N ALA A 309 -2.81 -20.91 -5.08
CA ALA A 309 -1.97 -20.31 -4.04
C ALA A 309 -0.82 -19.49 -4.66
N SER A 310 -0.17 -20.01 -5.70
CA SER A 310 0.88 -19.30 -6.44
C SER A 310 0.35 -18.01 -7.05
N PHE A 311 -0.78 -18.08 -7.76
CA PHE A 311 -1.42 -16.90 -8.34
C PHE A 311 -1.78 -15.86 -7.27
N LEU A 312 -2.31 -16.29 -6.12
CA LEU A 312 -2.69 -15.42 -5.01
C LEU A 312 -1.46 -14.74 -4.38
N VAL A 313 -0.39 -15.49 -4.11
CA VAL A 313 0.83 -14.95 -3.50
C VAL A 313 1.49 -13.92 -4.40
N TYR A 314 1.76 -14.25 -5.67
CA TYR A 314 2.45 -13.32 -6.57
C TYR A 314 1.60 -12.10 -6.94
N THR A 315 0.29 -12.27 -7.14
CA THR A 315 -0.63 -11.13 -7.35
C THR A 315 -0.74 -10.28 -6.09
N GLY A 316 -0.78 -10.92 -4.91
CA GLY A 316 -0.77 -10.26 -3.61
C GLY A 316 0.47 -9.38 -3.40
N ILE A 317 1.66 -9.89 -3.73
CA ILE A 317 2.92 -9.13 -3.70
C ILE A 317 2.81 -7.89 -4.59
N ALA A 318 2.36 -8.06 -5.84
CA ALA A 318 2.26 -6.95 -6.79
C ALA A 318 1.29 -5.84 -6.31
N VAL A 319 0.10 -6.22 -5.83
CA VAL A 319 -0.91 -5.28 -5.34
C VAL A 319 -0.46 -4.59 -4.05
N ALA A 320 0.05 -5.35 -3.09
CA ALA A 320 0.53 -4.81 -1.81
C ALA A 320 1.71 -3.84 -2.02
N THR A 321 2.63 -4.17 -2.94
CA THR A 321 3.74 -3.29 -3.33
C THR A 321 3.23 -1.97 -3.92
N GLY A 322 2.29 -2.04 -4.87
CA GLY A 322 1.70 -0.84 -5.48
C GLY A 322 1.04 0.07 -4.44
N TRP A 323 0.26 -0.50 -3.52
CA TRP A 323 -0.41 0.28 -2.47
C TRP A 323 0.55 0.83 -1.42
N TYR A 324 1.59 0.08 -1.05
CA TYR A 324 2.63 0.54 -0.14
C TYR A 324 3.32 1.80 -0.69
N TYR A 325 3.84 1.74 -1.91
CA TYR A 325 4.51 2.89 -2.52
C TYR A 325 3.57 4.08 -2.71
N TYR A 326 2.32 3.82 -3.09
CA TYR A 326 1.33 4.87 -3.26
C TYR A 326 0.97 5.56 -1.94
N ALA A 327 0.73 4.80 -0.87
CA ALA A 327 0.43 5.35 0.45
C ALA A 327 1.62 6.15 1.00
N THR A 328 2.84 5.61 0.85
CA THR A 328 4.08 6.28 1.25
C THR A 328 4.30 7.57 0.46
N ALA A 329 4.09 7.57 -0.86
CA ALA A 329 4.21 8.77 -1.69
C ALA A 329 3.22 9.87 -1.27
N LYS A 330 1.97 9.51 -0.93
CA LYS A 330 0.99 10.46 -0.38
C LYS A 330 1.41 11.03 0.95
N MET A 331 1.87 10.17 1.87
CA MET A 331 2.38 10.61 3.18
C MET A 331 3.52 11.63 3.00
N ILE A 332 4.50 11.30 2.16
CA ILE A 332 5.64 12.16 1.84
C ILE A 332 5.19 13.48 1.23
N THR A 333 4.27 13.45 0.26
CA THR A 333 3.74 14.66 -0.40
C THR A 333 3.05 15.59 0.60
N LYS A 334 2.28 15.04 1.55
CA LYS A 334 1.67 15.84 2.62
C LYS A 334 2.68 16.48 3.55
N VAL A 335 3.70 15.73 3.98
CA VAL A 335 4.78 16.29 4.82
C VAL A 335 5.48 17.41 4.07
N ARG A 336 5.86 17.18 2.81
CA ARG A 336 6.54 18.18 1.97
C ARG A 336 5.70 19.45 1.82
N GLY A 337 4.43 19.33 1.44
CA GLY A 337 3.52 20.46 1.28
C GLY A 337 3.30 21.24 2.58
N GLY A 338 3.12 20.54 3.71
CA GLY A 338 2.94 21.16 5.01
C GLY A 338 4.18 21.91 5.51
N LEU A 339 5.37 21.33 5.36
CA LEU A 339 6.62 21.98 5.75
C LEU A 339 6.94 23.21 4.89
N ILE A 340 6.72 23.12 3.57
CA ILE A 340 6.90 24.24 2.64
C ILE A 340 5.96 25.40 3.01
N ALA A 341 4.67 25.11 3.24
CA ALA A 341 3.70 26.13 3.64
C ALA A 341 4.08 26.80 4.97
N ALA A 342 4.49 26.01 5.97
CA ALA A 342 4.91 26.52 7.26
C ALA A 342 6.16 27.41 7.18
N LEU A 343 7.16 27.02 6.38
CA LEU A 343 8.36 27.84 6.15
C LEU A 343 8.03 29.12 5.40
N HIS A 344 7.18 29.06 4.39
CA HIS A 344 6.73 30.22 3.64
C HIS A 344 5.98 31.22 4.53
N HIS A 345 5.02 30.74 5.32
CA HIS A 345 4.29 31.58 6.28
C HIS A 345 5.23 32.18 7.34
N LYS A 346 6.26 31.44 7.77
CA LYS A 346 7.29 31.97 8.68
C LYS A 346 8.17 33.02 8.01
N MET A 347 8.54 32.84 6.74
CA MET A 347 9.30 33.80 5.94
C MET A 347 8.62 35.18 5.91
N LEU A 348 7.30 35.19 5.73
CA LEU A 348 6.50 36.43 5.67
C LEU A 348 6.37 37.17 7.01
N LYS A 349 6.72 36.55 8.14
CA LYS A 349 6.59 37.13 9.49
C LYS A 349 7.91 37.51 10.15
N ILE A 350 9.02 37.01 9.63
CA ILE A 350 10.35 37.32 10.17
C ILE A 350 10.76 38.72 9.71
N LYS A 351 11.43 39.48 10.59
CA LYS A 351 12.00 40.79 10.24
C LYS A 351 12.99 40.64 9.08
N GLN A 352 12.94 41.56 8.13
CA GLN A 352 13.77 41.51 6.95
C GLN A 352 15.24 41.79 7.29
N GLU A 353 16.05 40.73 7.40
CA GLU A 353 17.50 40.82 7.52
C GLU A 353 18.18 40.24 6.27
N LYS A 354 19.35 40.78 5.92
CA LYS A 354 20.11 40.34 4.75
C LYS A 354 20.44 38.84 4.84
N GLY A 355 20.02 38.08 3.83
CA GLY A 355 20.34 36.66 3.69
C GLY A 355 19.40 35.68 4.40
N ILE A 356 18.39 36.14 5.15
CA ILE A 356 17.37 35.23 5.73
C ILE A 356 16.57 34.53 4.63
N GLU A 357 16.15 35.26 3.60
CA GLU A 357 15.40 34.72 2.47
C GLU A 357 16.18 33.58 1.79
N SER A 358 17.46 33.81 1.48
CA SER A 358 18.32 32.78 0.90
C SER A 358 18.46 31.53 1.79
N LYS A 359 18.57 31.71 3.11
CA LYS A 359 18.65 30.60 4.07
C LYS A 359 17.34 29.79 4.10
N ILE A 360 16.19 30.46 4.10
CA ILE A 360 14.88 29.81 4.09
C ILE A 360 14.66 29.06 2.77
N LEU A 361 15.03 29.65 1.63
CA LEU A 361 14.96 28.99 0.32
C LEU A 361 15.87 27.76 0.26
N THR A 362 17.08 27.82 0.83
CA THR A 362 17.95 26.64 0.96
C THR A 362 17.29 25.54 1.80
N LEU A 363 16.62 25.90 2.90
CA LEU A 363 15.85 24.96 3.72
C LEU A 363 14.69 24.33 2.94
N MET A 364 13.93 25.14 2.21
CA MET A 364 12.74 24.70 1.45
C MET A 364 13.09 23.75 0.31
N ILE A 365 14.22 23.97 -0.37
CA ILE A 365 14.63 23.15 -1.52
C ILE A 365 15.50 21.99 -1.07
N GLY A 366 16.58 22.26 -0.33
CA GLY A 366 17.59 21.27 0.03
C GLY A 366 17.17 20.36 1.18
N ASP A 367 16.87 20.95 2.33
CA ASP A 367 16.63 20.17 3.56
C ASP A 367 15.29 19.42 3.53
N ILE A 368 14.22 20.05 3.04
CA ILE A 368 12.93 19.35 2.86
C ILE A 368 13.08 18.18 1.89
N GLN A 369 13.87 18.31 0.82
CA GLN A 369 14.11 17.19 -0.10
C GLN A 369 14.83 16.04 0.61
N ARG A 370 15.83 16.32 1.46
CA ARG A 370 16.50 15.29 2.27
C ARG A 370 15.53 14.60 3.23
N ILE A 371 14.67 15.36 3.89
CA ILE A 371 13.63 14.82 4.79
C ILE A 371 12.65 13.94 4.01
N THR A 372 12.20 14.40 2.85
CA THR A 372 11.28 13.69 1.95
C THR A 372 11.86 12.33 1.51
N VAL A 373 13.16 12.30 1.15
CA VAL A 373 13.87 11.06 0.81
C VAL A 373 14.00 10.15 2.03
N ALA A 374 14.36 10.69 3.20
CA ALA A 374 14.48 9.92 4.43
C ALA A 374 13.15 9.28 4.87
N LEU A 375 12.03 9.99 4.70
CA LEU A 375 10.69 9.48 4.99
C LEU A 375 10.28 8.31 4.09
N GLY A 376 10.87 8.18 2.90
CA GLY A 376 10.70 7.02 2.03
C GLY A 376 11.20 5.71 2.65
N PHE A 377 12.19 5.78 3.53
CA PHE A 377 12.76 4.63 4.23
C PHE A 377 12.22 4.46 5.66
N ALA A 378 11.34 5.35 6.13
CA ALA A 378 10.88 5.33 7.52
C ALA A 378 10.16 4.03 7.92
N GLN A 379 9.44 3.43 6.97
CA GLN A 379 8.74 2.16 7.21
C GLN A 379 9.70 0.97 7.29
N GLU A 380 10.81 1.01 6.54
CA GLU A 380 11.83 -0.05 6.58
C GLU A 380 12.52 -0.16 7.95
N ILE A 381 12.62 0.94 8.71
CA ILE A 381 13.31 0.99 10.00
C ILE A 381 12.70 0.02 11.04
N TRP A 382 11.38 -0.07 11.11
CA TRP A 382 10.70 -0.90 12.12
C TRP A 382 10.33 -2.29 11.58
N ILE A 383 10.09 -2.42 10.29
CA ILE A 383 9.71 -3.71 9.67
C ILE A 383 10.94 -4.60 9.45
N ALA A 384 12.10 -4.07 9.05
CA ALA A 384 13.30 -4.85 8.82
C ALA A 384 13.74 -5.72 10.01
N PRO A 385 13.78 -5.23 11.27
CA PRO A 385 14.10 -6.10 12.41
C PRO A 385 13.04 -7.17 12.66
N ILE A 386 11.76 -6.88 12.41
CA ILE A 386 10.67 -7.86 12.55
C ILE A 386 10.80 -8.95 11.48
N GLU A 387 11.02 -8.58 10.22
CA GLU A 387 11.23 -9.52 9.12
C GLU A 387 12.48 -10.37 9.36
N THR A 388 13.56 -9.75 9.84
CA THR A 388 14.79 -10.47 10.20
C THR A 388 14.52 -11.50 11.30
N ALA A 389 13.81 -11.12 12.37
CA ALA A 389 13.48 -12.03 13.46
C ALA A 389 12.59 -13.20 13.00
N ILE A 390 11.56 -12.92 12.20
CA ILE A 390 10.67 -13.95 11.64
C ILE A 390 11.45 -14.87 10.70
N GLY A 391 12.28 -14.31 9.81
CA GLY A 391 13.10 -15.08 8.88
C GLY A 391 14.08 -16.02 9.58
N ILE A 392 14.76 -15.56 10.63
CA ILE A 392 15.66 -16.39 11.45
C ILE A 392 14.85 -17.51 12.13
N TRP A 393 13.69 -17.19 12.70
CA TRP A 393 12.85 -18.18 13.35
C TRP A 393 12.37 -19.27 12.37
N LEU A 394 11.98 -18.87 11.15
CA LEU A 394 11.58 -19.81 10.10
C LEU A 394 12.74 -20.69 9.63
N LEU A 395 13.92 -20.11 9.41
CA LEU A 395 15.12 -20.85 9.03
C LEU A 395 15.55 -21.85 10.11
N TRP A 396 15.48 -21.45 11.39
CA TRP A 396 15.73 -22.34 12.51
C TRP A 396 14.79 -23.54 12.49
N ARG A 397 13.51 -23.34 12.18
CA ARG A 397 12.52 -24.41 12.11
C ARG A 397 12.78 -25.39 10.97
N GLN A 398 13.26 -24.91 9.81
CA GLN A 398 13.42 -25.74 8.61
C GLN A 398 14.78 -26.44 8.54
N VAL A 399 15.86 -25.80 9.00
CA VAL A 399 17.25 -26.30 8.86
C VAL A 399 17.89 -26.66 10.21
N GLY A 400 17.25 -26.27 11.33
CA GLY A 400 17.79 -26.52 12.66
C GLY A 400 18.95 -25.58 13.05
N PRO A 401 19.85 -26.00 13.95
CA PRO A 401 20.89 -25.14 14.53
C PRO A 401 21.94 -24.66 13.50
N SER A 402 22.07 -25.32 12.36
CA SER A 402 22.94 -24.89 11.25
C SER A 402 22.57 -23.51 10.68
N SER A 403 21.35 -23.02 10.94
CA SER A 403 20.91 -21.66 10.61
C SER A 403 21.70 -20.55 11.32
N LEU A 404 22.39 -20.84 12.43
CA LEU A 404 23.23 -19.88 13.15
C LEU A 404 24.42 -19.37 12.33
N ALA A 405 24.95 -20.17 11.42
CA ALA A 405 26.03 -19.75 10.53
C ALA A 405 25.56 -18.64 9.58
N VAL A 406 24.34 -18.74 9.04
CA VAL A 406 23.74 -17.71 8.17
C VAL A 406 23.49 -16.42 8.96
N LEU A 407 23.03 -16.54 10.20
CA LEU A 407 22.86 -15.38 11.08
C LEU A 407 24.18 -14.63 11.34
N ALA A 408 25.26 -15.36 11.59
CA ALA A 408 26.58 -14.78 11.80
C ALA A 408 27.05 -14.02 10.54
N ILE A 409 26.86 -14.59 9.36
CA ILE A 409 27.21 -13.94 8.08
C ILE A 409 26.39 -12.67 7.89
N VAL A 410 25.06 -12.71 8.06
CA VAL A 410 24.17 -11.55 7.92
C VAL A 410 24.57 -10.43 8.89
N LEU A 411 24.95 -10.76 10.13
CA LEU A 411 25.36 -9.79 11.13
C LEU A 411 26.70 -9.13 10.75
N ILE A 412 27.69 -9.91 10.30
CA ILE A 412 28.97 -9.41 9.80
C ILE A 412 28.75 -8.47 8.60
N CYS A 413 27.93 -8.92 7.64
CA CYS A 413 27.51 -8.16 6.46
C CYS A 413 26.84 -6.83 6.83
N THR A 414 25.95 -6.83 7.83
CA THR A 414 25.27 -5.62 8.31
C THR A 414 26.24 -4.63 8.94
N VAL A 415 27.15 -5.11 9.79
CA VAL A 415 28.18 -4.27 10.43
C VAL A 415 29.13 -3.68 9.38
N ALA A 416 29.57 -4.49 8.42
CA ALA A 416 30.41 -4.05 7.30
C ALA A 416 29.72 -2.97 6.47
N SER A 417 28.44 -3.17 6.13
CA SER A 417 27.62 -2.22 5.37
C SER A 417 27.48 -0.86 6.09
N VAL A 418 27.24 -0.87 7.41
CA VAL A 418 27.17 0.38 8.21
C VAL A 418 28.51 1.12 8.22
N PHE A 419 29.62 0.39 8.36
CA PHE A 419 30.96 1.00 8.36
C PHE A 419 31.31 1.60 6.98
N ILE A 420 31.10 0.84 5.91
CA ILE A 420 31.31 1.30 4.52
C ILE A 420 30.41 2.50 4.22
N GLY A 421 29.14 2.46 4.62
CA GLY A 421 28.19 3.56 4.42
C GLY A 421 28.64 4.86 5.11
N LYS A 422 29.06 4.80 6.38
CA LYS A 422 29.59 5.97 7.10
C LYS A 422 30.84 6.55 6.43
N ARG A 423 31.76 5.69 6.01
CA ARG A 423 33.01 6.13 5.35
C ARG A 423 32.75 6.69 3.96
N SER A 424 31.84 6.06 3.21
CA SER A 424 31.39 6.49 1.88
C SER A 424 30.79 7.89 1.93
N ALA A 425 29.89 8.15 2.89
CA ALA A 425 29.31 9.49 3.08
C ALA A 425 30.36 10.57 3.37
N THR A 426 31.37 10.27 4.18
CA THR A 426 32.48 11.21 4.46
C THR A 426 33.30 11.49 3.22
N GLN A 427 33.68 10.46 2.45
CA GLN A 427 34.43 10.64 1.21
C GLN A 427 33.62 11.35 0.12
N GLN A 428 32.31 11.09 0.05
CA GLN A 428 31.40 11.79 -0.85
C GLN A 428 31.38 13.29 -0.57
N ARG A 429 31.39 13.71 0.70
CA ARG A 429 31.46 15.14 1.07
C ARG A 429 32.76 15.79 0.61
N VAL A 430 33.90 15.10 0.75
CA VAL A 430 35.20 15.62 0.28
C VAL A 430 35.21 15.78 -1.24
N TRP A 431 34.71 14.78 -1.96
CA TRP A 431 34.59 14.84 -3.43
C TRP A 431 33.63 15.95 -3.90
N LEU A 432 32.47 16.10 -3.25
CA LEU A 432 31.53 17.18 -3.56
C LEU A 432 32.14 18.56 -3.28
N ALA A 433 32.93 18.72 -2.21
CA ALA A 433 33.63 19.98 -1.93
C ALA A 433 34.69 20.31 -2.99
N ALA A 434 35.44 19.32 -3.48
CA ALA A 434 36.38 19.52 -4.59
C ALA A 434 35.66 19.87 -5.90
N THR A 435 34.52 19.22 -6.16
CA THR A 435 33.66 19.48 -7.32
C THR A 435 33.11 20.92 -7.29
N GLU A 436 32.63 21.37 -6.13
CA GLU A 436 32.13 22.74 -5.93
C GLU A 436 33.22 23.78 -6.19
N ARG A 437 34.44 23.57 -5.64
CA ARG A 437 35.60 24.46 -5.90
C ARG A 437 35.90 24.59 -7.39
N ARG A 438 35.87 23.47 -8.14
CA ARG A 438 36.06 23.48 -9.59
C ARG A 438 34.94 24.26 -10.29
N ILE A 439 33.67 23.97 -9.98
CA ILE A 439 32.52 24.63 -10.59
C ILE A 439 32.58 26.14 -10.34
N GLN A 440 32.91 26.57 -9.12
CA GLN A 440 33.06 27.98 -8.79
C GLN A 440 34.20 28.65 -9.57
N ALA A 441 35.37 28.00 -9.68
CA ALA A 441 36.47 28.52 -10.49
C ALA A 441 36.11 28.62 -11.98
N THR A 442 35.41 27.61 -12.53
CA THR A 442 34.91 27.64 -13.91
C THR A 442 33.89 28.75 -14.12
N LYS A 443 32.97 28.97 -13.16
CA LYS A 443 32.00 30.07 -13.20
C LYS A 443 32.70 31.44 -13.22
N ASN A 444 33.70 31.63 -12.37
CA ASN A 444 34.49 32.87 -12.32
C ASN A 444 35.29 33.10 -13.62
N MET A 445 35.82 32.03 -14.21
CA MET A 445 36.50 32.09 -15.51
C MET A 445 35.53 32.52 -16.62
N LEU A 446 34.32 31.94 -16.65
CA LEU A 446 33.27 32.27 -17.62
C LEU A 446 32.78 33.71 -17.47
N SER A 447 32.56 34.19 -16.24
CA SER A 447 32.15 35.58 -16.00
C SER A 447 33.20 36.59 -16.46
N SER A 448 34.47 36.23 -16.40
CA SER A 448 35.61 37.08 -16.78
C SER A 448 36.23 36.68 -18.13
N LEU A 449 35.50 35.94 -18.97
CA LEU A 449 36.04 35.33 -20.19
C LEU A 449 36.66 36.36 -21.15
N LYS A 450 35.99 37.51 -21.32
CA LYS A 450 36.46 38.59 -22.19
C LYS A 450 37.81 39.13 -21.73
N ALA A 451 37.96 39.38 -20.42
CA ALA A 451 39.21 39.87 -19.84
C ALA A 451 40.35 38.86 -20.03
N ILE A 452 40.09 37.57 -19.76
CA ILE A 452 41.07 36.49 -19.93
C ILE A 452 41.55 36.38 -21.38
N LYS A 453 40.64 36.56 -22.36
CA LYS A 453 40.99 36.58 -23.79
C LYS A 453 41.79 37.82 -24.19
N MET A 454 41.40 39.01 -23.69
CA MET A 454 42.14 40.25 -23.97
C MET A 454 43.56 40.25 -23.39
N THR A 455 43.79 39.56 -22.27
CA THR A 455 45.13 39.42 -21.66
C THR A 455 45.93 38.23 -22.18
N GLY A 456 45.40 37.43 -23.12
CA GLY A 456 46.06 36.22 -23.61
C GLY A 456 46.34 35.15 -22.52
N ALA A 457 45.56 35.16 -21.43
CA ALA A 457 45.81 34.31 -20.25
C ALA A 457 45.04 32.96 -20.31
N ASP A 458 44.55 32.59 -21.49
CA ASP A 458 43.70 31.42 -21.70
C ASP A 458 44.37 30.10 -21.29
N ARG A 459 45.65 29.92 -21.64
CA ARG A 459 46.43 28.73 -21.24
C ARG A 459 46.57 28.61 -19.71
N ARG A 460 46.75 29.73 -19.01
CA ARG A 460 46.88 29.74 -17.54
C ARG A 460 45.55 29.41 -16.86
N ALA A 461 44.45 29.97 -17.36
CA ALA A 461 43.11 29.65 -16.89
C ALA A 461 42.80 28.16 -17.10
N ALA A 462 43.10 27.62 -18.29
CA ALA A 462 42.92 26.21 -18.61
C ALA A 462 43.75 25.30 -17.67
N ALA A 463 45.03 25.61 -17.45
CA ALA A 463 45.90 24.86 -16.55
C ALA A 463 45.35 24.83 -15.10
N THR A 464 44.79 25.94 -14.63
CA THR A 464 44.19 26.04 -13.30
C THR A 464 42.96 25.14 -13.16
N ILE A 465 42.05 25.16 -14.15
CA ILE A 465 40.86 24.29 -14.16
C ILE A 465 41.25 22.82 -14.25
N THR A 466 42.23 22.46 -15.08
CA THR A 466 42.74 21.09 -15.20
C THR A 466 43.35 20.59 -13.89
N LYS A 467 44.09 21.45 -13.16
CA LYS A 467 44.60 21.14 -11.83
C LYS A 467 43.48 20.91 -10.81
N LEU A 468 42.42 21.71 -10.83
CA LEU A 468 41.25 21.48 -9.97
C LEU A 468 40.53 20.18 -10.33
N ARG A 469 40.47 19.84 -11.62
CA ARG A 469 39.89 18.59 -12.10
C ARG A 469 40.70 17.37 -11.67
N SER A 470 42.03 17.42 -11.68
CA SER A 470 42.85 16.30 -11.19
C SER A 470 42.69 16.09 -9.68
N LEU A 471 42.64 17.17 -8.89
CA LEU A 471 42.33 17.11 -7.46
C LEU A 471 40.93 16.53 -7.18
N GLU A 472 39.93 16.91 -7.97
CA GLU A 472 38.58 16.32 -7.92
C GLU A 472 38.65 14.80 -8.17
N PHE A 473 39.37 14.37 -9.22
CA PHE A 473 39.54 12.96 -9.53
C PHE A 473 40.22 12.19 -8.39
N GLU A 474 41.33 12.68 -7.85
CA GLU A 474 42.02 12.04 -6.72
C GLU A 474 41.10 11.87 -5.51
N SER A 475 40.35 12.92 -5.14
CA SER A 475 39.38 12.86 -4.05
C SER A 475 38.25 11.85 -4.31
N SER A 476 37.84 11.67 -5.57
CA SER A 476 36.78 10.73 -5.94
C SER A 476 37.21 9.26 -5.86
N LYS A 477 38.51 8.95 -5.99
CA LYS A 477 39.02 7.56 -5.99
C LYS A 477 38.67 6.81 -4.70
N ALA A 478 38.76 7.48 -3.55
CA ALA A 478 38.45 6.87 -2.26
C ALA A 478 36.96 6.51 -2.14
N PHE A 479 36.07 7.42 -2.57
CA PHE A 479 34.64 7.16 -2.63
C PHE A 479 34.29 6.01 -3.58
N ARG A 480 34.85 6.01 -4.81
CA ARG A 480 34.61 4.96 -5.80
C ARG A 480 35.10 3.59 -5.34
N ARG A 481 36.27 3.52 -4.69
CA ARG A 481 36.78 2.27 -4.09
C ARG A 481 35.86 1.73 -3.01
N LEU A 482 35.30 2.60 -2.15
CA LEU A 482 34.33 2.20 -1.14
C LEU A 482 33.01 1.73 -1.75
N LEU A 483 32.57 2.34 -2.86
CA LEU A 483 31.38 1.94 -3.58
C LEU A 483 31.56 0.54 -4.21
N VAL A 484 32.71 0.28 -4.82
CA VAL A 484 33.08 -1.05 -5.31
C VAL A 484 33.15 -2.06 -4.16
N GLY A 485 33.81 -1.71 -3.05
CA GLY A 485 33.87 -2.57 -1.87
C GLY A 485 32.49 -2.89 -1.27
N GLY A 486 31.55 -1.95 -1.33
CA GLY A 486 30.17 -2.15 -0.88
C GLY A 486 29.38 -3.16 -1.71
N LEU A 487 29.66 -3.26 -3.02
CA LEU A 487 29.04 -4.27 -3.88
C LEU A 487 29.45 -5.69 -3.47
N PHE A 488 30.72 -5.89 -3.11
CA PHE A 488 31.23 -7.21 -2.73
C PHE A 488 30.83 -7.67 -1.32
N THR A 489 30.34 -6.77 -0.46
CA THR A 489 30.07 -7.14 0.94
C THR A 489 28.75 -7.87 1.17
N CYS A 490 27.76 -7.78 0.27
CA CYS A 490 26.40 -8.30 0.49
C CYS A 490 25.60 -8.50 -0.82
N GLU A 491 26.10 -9.27 -1.79
CA GLU A 491 25.27 -9.82 -2.88
C GLU A 491 25.02 -11.32 -2.70
#